data_AF-A0A522G699-F1
#
_entry.id   AF-A0A522G699-F1
#
_cell.length_a   1.000
_cell.length_b   1.000
_cell.length_c   1.000
_cell.angle_alpha   90.00
_cell.angle_beta   90.00
_cell.angle_gamma   90.00
#
_symmetry.space_group_name_H-M   'P 1'
#
loop_
_entity.id
_entity.type
_entity.pdbx_description
1 polymer ?
#
loop_
_entity_poly.entity_id
_entity_poly.type
_entity_poly.pdbx_seq_one_letter_code
_entity_poly.pdbx_strand_id
1 'polypeptide(L)'
;MKEKRLWLFYALITTFFWGVWGAFIEIPEKSGFPATLGYVVWSLTMIPCAVFALYRIKWKLDYDKRSILLGSVAGLIGSGGQLLLFQALRQGPAYIVFPIISLYPVLTIFLSLVFLKERTHLRQWA
;
A
#
# COMPACT_ATOMS: atom_id res chain seq x y z
N MET A 1 -19.39 -19.65 13.20
CA MET A 1 -19.61 -18.21 13.51
C MET A 1 -18.34 -17.44 13.97
N LYS A 2 -17.14 -18.05 14.07
CA LYS A 2 -15.90 -17.39 14.53
C LYS A 2 -15.22 -16.47 13.49
N GLU A 3 -15.48 -16.67 12.19
CA GLU A 3 -14.79 -15.90 11.14
C GLU A 3 -15.31 -14.46 10.95
N LYS A 4 -16.57 -14.18 11.30
CA LYS A 4 -17.21 -12.86 11.07
C LYS A 4 -16.66 -11.70 11.91
N ARG A 5 -15.80 -11.94 12.91
CA ARG A 5 -15.18 -10.87 13.73
C ARG A 5 -13.68 -10.72 13.50
N LEU A 6 -13.03 -11.71 12.89
CA LEU A 6 -11.58 -11.67 12.63
C LEU A 6 -11.21 -10.54 11.66
N TRP A 7 -12.05 -10.28 10.64
CA TRP A 7 -11.82 -9.17 9.71
C TRP A 7 -11.81 -7.81 10.42
N LEU A 8 -12.72 -7.59 11.38
CA LEU A 8 -12.82 -6.33 12.12
C LEU A 8 -11.61 -6.16 13.05
N PHE A 9 -11.16 -7.25 13.66
CA PHE A 9 -9.95 -7.26 14.47
C PHE A 9 -8.69 -6.95 13.63
N TYR A 10 -8.55 -7.56 12.45
CA TYR A 10 -7.45 -7.24 11.54
C TYR A 10 -7.51 -5.80 11.04
N ALA A 11 -8.70 -5.27 10.73
CA ALA A 11 -8.87 -3.88 10.32
C ALA A 11 -8.46 -2.90 11.45
N LEU A 12 -8.88 -3.15 12.69
CA LEU A 12 -8.52 -2.32 13.85
C LEU A 12 -7.01 -2.33 14.12
N ILE A 13 -6.38 -3.52 14.10
CA ILE A 13 -4.92 -3.63 14.25
C ILE A 13 -4.22 -2.89 13.11
N THR A 14 -4.64 -3.12 11.87
CA THR A 14 -4.02 -2.45 10.70
C THR A 14 -4.14 -0.93 10.83
N THR A 15 -5.31 -0.41 11.20
CA THR A 15 -5.55 1.03 11.39
C THR A 15 -4.66 1.60 12.48
N PHE A 16 -4.53 0.90 13.61
CA PHE A 16 -3.68 1.32 14.72
C PHE A 16 -2.20 1.37 14.31
N PHE A 17 -1.68 0.30 13.71
CA PHE A 17 -0.28 0.23 13.28
C PHE A 17 0.03 1.24 12.16
N TRP A 18 -0.90 1.45 11.22
CA TRP A 18 -0.76 2.48 10.18
C TRP A 18 -0.81 3.90 10.76
N GLY A 19 -1.68 4.16 11.74
CA GLY A 19 -1.75 5.45 12.42
C GLY A 19 -0.48 5.78 13.19
N VAL A 20 0.05 4.80 13.95
CA VAL A 20 1.34 4.92 14.62
C VAL A 20 2.44 5.19 13.57
N TRP A 21 2.54 4.37 12.53
CA TRP A 21 3.54 4.59 11.48
C TRP A 21 3.46 6.00 10.86
N GLY A 22 2.26 6.47 10.51
CA GLY A 22 2.06 7.81 9.95
C GLY A 22 2.34 8.97 10.91
N ALA A 23 2.17 8.78 12.22
CA ALA A 23 2.53 9.77 13.23
C ALA A 23 4.05 9.84 13.46
N PHE A 24 4.74 8.69 13.42
CA PHE A 24 6.17 8.61 13.68
C PHE A 24 7.03 8.91 12.44
N ILE A 25 6.49 8.83 11.21
CA ILE A 25 7.29 9.04 9.99
C ILE A 25 7.81 10.48 9.83
N GLU A 26 7.10 11.47 10.39
CA GLU A 26 7.53 12.87 10.35
C GLU A 26 8.71 13.17 11.29
N ILE A 27 8.93 12.36 12.34
CA ILE A 27 9.94 12.62 13.38
C ILE A 27 11.37 12.44 12.85
N PRO A 28 11.73 11.33 12.17
CA PRO A 28 13.03 11.19 11.51
C PRO A 28 13.21 12.20 10.38
N GLU A 29 12.19 12.49 9.59
CA GLU A 29 12.28 13.47 8.49
C GLU A 29 12.61 14.87 8.99
N LYS A 30 11.96 15.33 10.08
CA LYS A 30 12.26 16.62 10.72
C LYS A 30 13.64 16.66 11.38
N SER A 31 14.21 15.51 11.73
CA SER A 31 15.54 15.39 12.34
C SER A 31 16.69 15.39 11.33
N GLY A 32 16.41 15.64 10.03
CA GLY A 32 17.42 15.70 8.97
C GLY A 32 17.80 14.35 8.38
N PHE A 33 17.02 13.30 8.67
CA PHE A 33 17.26 11.97 8.11
C PHE A 33 16.86 11.94 6.62
N PRO A 34 17.73 11.49 5.70
CA PRO A 34 17.39 11.42 4.29
C PRO A 34 16.20 10.46 4.06
N ALA A 35 15.15 10.93 3.38
CA ALA A 35 14.00 10.11 3.00
C ALA A 35 14.40 8.86 2.20
N THR A 36 15.53 8.92 1.47
CA THR A 36 16.14 7.77 0.79
C THR A 36 16.57 6.67 1.75
N LEU A 37 17.10 7.00 2.94
CA LEU A 37 17.47 6.03 3.95
C LEU A 37 16.22 5.41 4.60
N GLY A 38 15.19 6.22 4.83
CA GLY A 38 13.87 5.74 5.30
C GLY A 38 13.26 4.73 4.32
N TYR A 39 13.33 5.01 3.02
CA TYR A 39 12.91 4.10 1.97
C TYR A 39 13.74 2.81 1.92
N VAL A 40 15.07 2.90 2.10
CA VAL A 40 15.94 1.72 2.16
C VAL A 40 15.57 0.83 3.35
N VAL A 41 15.40 1.41 4.54
CA VAL A 41 14.98 0.65 5.73
C VAL A 41 13.61 0.02 5.51
N TRP A 42 12.65 0.75 4.94
CA TRP A 42 11.34 0.20 4.60
C TRP A 42 11.41 -0.92 3.55
N SER A 43 12.29 -0.81 2.56
CA SER A 43 12.50 -1.87 1.57
C SER A 43 13.09 -3.12 2.23
N LEU A 44 13.98 -2.97 3.22
CA LEU A 44 14.52 -4.09 4.00
C LEU A 44 13.44 -4.77 4.84
N THR A 45 12.49 -4.03 5.42
CA THR A 45 11.39 -4.65 6.18
C THR A 45 10.41 -5.44 5.31
N MET A 46 10.39 -5.18 3.99
CA MET A 46 9.62 -5.99 3.03
C MET A 46 10.26 -7.36 2.74
N ILE A 47 11.57 -7.54 2.99
CA ILE A 47 12.26 -8.82 2.74
C ILE A 47 11.66 -9.96 3.59
N PRO A 48 11.50 -9.83 4.93
CA PRO A 48 10.80 -10.85 5.74
C PRO A 48 9.38 -11.16 5.27
N CYS A 49 8.61 -10.14 4.87
CA CYS A 49 7.25 -10.31 4.36
C CYS A 49 7.24 -11.11 3.04
N ALA A 50 8.18 -10.83 2.14
CA ALA A 50 8.34 -11.57 0.89
C ALA A 50 8.73 -13.03 1.14
N VAL A 51 9.65 -13.30 2.08
CA VAL A 51 10.04 -14.66 2.47
C VAL A 51 8.86 -15.43 3.09
N PHE A 52 8.08 -14.77 3.94
CA PHE A 52 6.88 -15.39 4.51
C PHE A 52 5.81 -15.70 3.45
N ALA A 53 5.61 -14.81 2.49
CA ALA A 53 4.73 -15.05 1.35
C ALA A 53 5.19 -16.26 0.52
N LEU A 54 6.50 -16.36 0.26
CA LEU A 54 7.14 -17.48 -0.45
C LEU A 54 6.96 -18.81 0.32
N TYR A 55 7.11 -18.77 1.64
CA TYR A 55 6.87 -19.91 2.51
C TYR A 55 5.40 -20.38 2.46
N ARG A 56 4.44 -19.45 2.45
CA ARG A 56 3.00 -19.76 2.37
C ARG A 56 2.61 -20.44 1.05
N ILE A 57 3.25 -20.09 -0.05
CA ILE A 57 3.03 -20.73 -1.36
C ILE A 57 3.86 -22.01 -1.55
N LYS A 58 4.52 -22.51 -0.49
CA LYS A 58 5.39 -23.70 -0.52
C LYS A 58 6.45 -23.63 -1.63
N TRP A 59 6.96 -22.43 -1.91
CA TRP A 59 7.97 -22.19 -2.94
C TRP A 59 7.52 -22.58 -4.37
N LYS A 60 6.22 -22.77 -4.59
CA LYS A 60 5.65 -22.98 -5.93
C LYS A 60 5.35 -21.62 -6.56
N LEU A 61 6.38 -21.04 -7.18
CA LEU A 61 6.22 -19.80 -7.95
C LEU A 61 5.59 -20.13 -9.31
N ASP A 62 4.56 -19.37 -9.69
CA ASP A 62 4.01 -19.45 -11.05
C ASP A 62 4.93 -18.69 -12.01
N TYR A 63 5.68 -19.42 -12.83
CA TYR A 63 6.63 -18.87 -13.81
C TYR A 63 5.97 -18.47 -15.14
N ASP A 64 4.64 -18.36 -15.18
CA ASP A 64 3.95 -17.95 -16.39
C ASP A 64 4.37 -16.53 -16.80
N LYS A 65 4.62 -16.32 -18.10
CA LYS A 65 5.11 -15.03 -18.62
C LYS A 65 4.15 -13.89 -18.25
N ARG A 66 2.84 -14.17 -18.21
CA ARG A 66 1.83 -13.18 -17.84
C ARG A 66 1.89 -12.87 -16.34
N SER A 67 2.04 -13.89 -15.49
CA SER A 67 2.19 -13.72 -14.04
C SER A 67 3.44 -12.92 -13.68
N ILE A 68 4.56 -13.21 -14.33
CA ILE A 68 5.80 -12.46 -14.15
C ILE A 68 5.61 -11.00 -14.60
N LEU A 69 5.05 -10.77 -15.80
CA LEU A 69 4.86 -9.42 -16.32
C LEU A 69 3.92 -8.60 -15.42
N LEU A 70 2.77 -9.15 -15.04
CA LEU A 70 1.80 -8.47 -14.16
C LEU A 70 2.38 -8.22 -12.77
N GLY A 71 3.09 -9.19 -12.19
CA GLY A 71 3.75 -9.04 -10.90
C GLY A 71 4.84 -7.97 -10.92
N SER A 72 5.68 -7.95 -11.97
CA SER A 72 6.71 -6.92 -12.14
C SER A 72 6.11 -5.53 -12.33
N VAL A 73 5.09 -5.38 -13.17
CA VAL A 73 4.41 -4.09 -13.39
C VAL A 73 3.77 -3.59 -12.09
N ALA A 74 3.06 -4.46 -11.36
CA ALA A 74 2.48 -4.10 -10.06
C ALA A 74 3.55 -3.72 -9.04
N GLY A 75 4.67 -4.45 -8.98
CA GLY A 75 5.80 -4.13 -8.09
C GLY A 75 6.49 -2.81 -8.44
N LEU A 76 6.67 -2.51 -9.74
CA LEU A 76 7.26 -1.25 -10.20
C LEU A 76 6.34 -0.06 -9.92
N ILE A 77 5.05 -0.19 -10.20
CA ILE A 77 4.07 0.86 -9.90
C ILE A 77 3.95 1.06 -8.38
N GLY A 78 3.92 -0.02 -7.61
CA GLY A 78 3.84 0.04 -6.14
C GLY A 78 5.07 0.68 -5.51
N SER A 79 6.28 0.28 -5.93
CA SER A 79 7.53 0.88 -5.42
C SER A 79 7.69 2.34 -5.88
N GLY A 80 7.33 2.66 -7.11
CA GLY A 80 7.27 4.04 -7.61
C GLY A 80 6.28 4.91 -6.82
N GLY A 81 5.08 4.39 -6.54
CA GLY A 81 4.08 5.08 -5.72
C GLY A 81 4.57 5.34 -4.29
N GLN A 82 5.25 4.37 -3.68
CA GLN A 82 5.85 4.53 -2.35
C GLN A 82 6.96 5.59 -2.35
N LEU A 83 7.80 5.64 -3.39
CA LEU A 83 8.82 6.69 -3.53
C LEU A 83 8.19 8.08 -3.64
N LEU A 84 7.11 8.22 -4.42
CA LEU A 84 6.36 9.47 -4.54
C LEU A 84 5.74 9.89 -3.20
N LEU A 85 5.26 8.93 -2.40
CA LEU A 85 4.75 9.18 -1.05
C LEU A 85 5.83 9.78 -0.14
N PHE A 86 7.00 9.15 -0.06
CA PHE A 86 8.12 9.69 0.73
C PHE A 86 8.56 11.07 0.24
N GLN A 87 8.58 11.30 -1.07
CA GLN A 87 8.90 12.61 -1.63
C GLN A 87 7.82 13.67 -1.28
N ALA A 88 6.55 13.28 -1.23
CA ALA A 88 5.45 14.16 -0.83
C ALA A 88 5.51 14.53 0.66
N LEU A 89 5.81 13.56 1.54
CA LEU A 89 6.02 13.80 2.97
C LEU A 89 7.20 14.74 3.24
N ARG A 90 8.24 14.67 2.39
CA ARG A 90 9.35 15.62 2.44
C ARG A 90 8.96 17.05 2.03
N GLN A 91 8.03 17.23 1.09
CA GLN A 91 7.65 18.54 0.56
C GLN A 91 6.53 19.22 1.37
N GLY A 92 5.70 18.45 2.07
CA GLY A 92 4.56 18.98 2.80
C GLY A 92 4.22 18.15 4.04
N PRO A 93 3.47 18.73 4.99
CA PRO A 93 3.13 18.05 6.23
C PRO A 93 2.21 16.85 5.97
N ALA A 94 2.39 15.76 6.73
CA ALA A 94 1.70 14.50 6.47
C ALA A 94 0.18 14.63 6.61
N TYR A 95 -0.32 15.56 7.44
CA TYR A 95 -1.75 15.80 7.60
C TYR A 95 -2.45 16.34 6.33
N ILE A 96 -1.72 16.89 5.34
CA ILE A 96 -2.27 17.27 4.02
C ILE A 96 -2.11 16.11 3.03
N VAL A 97 -0.99 15.40 3.10
CA VAL A 97 -0.64 14.31 2.19
C VAL A 97 -1.58 13.11 2.38
N PHE A 98 -1.88 12.71 3.62
CA PHE A 98 -2.73 11.56 3.91
C PHE A 98 -4.20 11.71 3.41
N PRO A 99 -4.89 12.86 3.60
CA PRO A 99 -6.22 13.07 3.01
C PRO A 99 -6.25 13.06 1.48
N ILE A 100 -5.19 13.51 0.81
CA ILE A 100 -5.12 13.43 -0.65
C ILE A 100 -4.97 11.98 -1.10
N ILE A 101 -4.13 11.21 -0.41
CA ILE A 101 -3.93 9.78 -0.71
C ILE A 101 -5.18 8.96 -0.40
N SER A 102 -5.97 9.34 0.61
CA SER A 102 -7.21 8.64 0.93
C SER A 102 -8.28 8.76 -0.16
N LEU A 103 -8.06 9.58 -1.20
CA LEU A 103 -8.85 9.63 -2.44
C LEU A 103 -8.49 8.49 -3.42
N TYR A 104 -7.54 7.61 -3.11
CA TYR A 104 -7.23 6.44 -3.93
C TYR A 104 -8.47 5.60 -4.33
N PRO A 105 -9.57 5.48 -3.54
CA PRO A 105 -10.76 4.75 -3.96
C PRO A 105 -11.39 5.36 -5.21
N VAL A 106 -11.32 6.68 -5.38
CA VAL A 106 -11.83 7.37 -6.58
C VAL A 106 -11.04 6.93 -7.81
N LEU A 107 -9.71 6.88 -7.71
CA LEU A 107 -8.83 6.40 -8.77
C LEU A 107 -9.10 4.91 -9.07
N THR A 108 -9.28 4.09 -8.04
CA THR A 108 -9.61 2.67 -8.19
C THR A 108 -10.97 2.47 -8.87
N ILE A 109 -12.00 3.25 -8.52
CA ILE A 109 -13.31 3.21 -9.17
C ILE A 109 -13.18 3.60 -10.65
N PHE A 110 -12.44 4.68 -10.94
CA PHE A 110 -12.18 5.10 -12.32
C PHE A 110 -11.48 4.00 -13.13
N LEU A 111 -10.43 3.38 -12.58
CA LEU A 111 -9.74 2.27 -13.22
C LEU A 111 -10.66 1.05 -13.43
N SER A 112 -11.53 0.74 -12.46
CA SER A 112 -12.51 -0.35 -12.60
C SER A 112 -13.49 -0.09 -13.75
N LEU A 113 -13.99 1.13 -13.87
CA LEU A 113 -14.86 1.55 -14.97
C LEU A 113 -14.17 1.39 -16.34
N VAL A 114 -12.90 1.79 -16.43
CA VAL A 114 -12.14 1.78 -17.69
C VAL A 114 -11.71 0.36 -18.09
N PHE A 115 -11.14 -0.41 -17.17
CA PHE A 115 -10.52 -1.71 -17.48
C PHE A 115 -11.47 -2.90 -17.31
N LEU A 116 -12.30 -2.89 -16.27
CA LEU A 116 -13.21 -3.99 -15.95
C LEU A 116 -14.58 -3.84 -16.62
N LYS A 117 -14.92 -2.64 -17.11
CA LYS A 117 -16.21 -2.29 -17.72
C LYS A 117 -17.41 -2.65 -16.82
N GLU A 118 -17.21 -2.75 -15.51
CA GLU A 118 -18.30 -2.98 -14.57
C GLU A 118 -19.20 -1.73 -14.52
N ARG A 119 -20.50 -1.92 -14.77
CA ARG A 119 -21.48 -0.82 -14.68
C ARG A 119 -21.69 -0.50 -13.21
N THR A 120 -21.14 0.61 -12.73
CA THR A 120 -21.49 1.16 -11.41
C THR A 120 -22.97 1.53 -11.40
N HIS A 121 -23.80 0.70 -10.76
CA HIS A 121 -25.21 1.03 -10.53
C HIS A 121 -25.28 2.13 -9.46
N LEU A 122 -26.07 3.18 -9.71
CA LEU A 122 -26.22 4.41 -8.90
C LEU A 122 -26.58 4.19 -7.41
N ARG A 123 -26.86 2.96 -6.98
CA ARG A 123 -27.36 2.62 -5.63
C ARG A 123 -26.27 2.43 -4.57
N GLN A 124 -24.99 2.57 -4.94
CA GLN A 124 -23.85 2.40 -4.03
C GLN A 124 -23.25 3.74 -3.56
N TRP A 125 -23.85 4.86 -3.98
CA TRP A 125 -23.44 6.25 -3.68
C TRP A 125 -24.33 6.98 -2.66
N ALA A 126 -25.31 6.29 -2.07
CA ALA A 126 -26.19 6.82 -1.01
C ALA A 126 -26.00 6.00 0.27
#